data_AF-A0AB34K7Y7-F1
#
_entry.id   AF-A0AB34K7Y7-F1
#
_cell.length_a   1.000
_cell.length_b   1.000
_cell.length_c   1.000
_cell.angle_alpha   90.00
_cell.angle_beta   90.00
_cell.angle_gamma   90.00
#
_symmetry.space_group_name_H-M   'P 1'
#
loop_
_entity.id
_entity.type
_entity.pdbx_description
1 polymer ?
#
loop_
_entity_poly.entity_id
_entity_poly.type
_entity_poly.pdbx_seq_one_letter_code
_entity_poly.pdbx_strand_id
1 'polypeptide(L)'
;MRHALLVVAWHVLARGGELAPAVPASQWDARLHPTRADVEFHVSPHGRRSAVIWLRPLKKHGRARDMKVPQYVAEFDGGGADAYAALQRLFQFDPVPDGAKATTPLFRRWDAQGRAVHATVAWMRALVRLRVRQLGYADPFEWGAHSCRIGGATDLTSTGRVSPLLLQAKGRWASDIGQIYSRMTRRAQLAASELMYAAKGRDLEELLPNFNQAA
;
A
#
# COMPACT_ATOMS: atom_id res chain seq x y z
N MET A 1 10.59 -1.08 -12.86
CA MET A 1 10.07 -2.31 -12.20
C MET A 1 10.11 -2.29 -10.68
N ARG A 2 11.30 -2.45 -10.04
CA ARG A 2 11.43 -2.64 -8.57
C ARG A 2 10.78 -1.54 -7.74
N HIS A 3 11.00 -0.28 -8.14
CA HIS A 3 10.47 0.89 -7.47
C HIS A 3 8.93 0.96 -7.54
N ALA A 4 8.38 0.77 -8.75
CA ALA A 4 6.93 0.79 -8.97
C ALA A 4 6.19 -0.23 -8.08
N LEU A 5 6.72 -1.44 -7.89
CA LEU A 5 6.13 -2.44 -6.99
C LEU A 5 5.97 -1.90 -5.56
N LEU A 6 7.02 -1.27 -5.01
CA LEU A 6 7.01 -0.79 -3.62
C LEU A 6 6.09 0.44 -3.45
N VAL A 7 6.17 1.40 -4.37
CA VAL A 7 5.40 2.65 -4.29
C VAL A 7 3.92 2.38 -4.53
N VAL A 8 3.57 1.53 -5.50
CA VAL A 8 2.18 1.11 -5.71
C VAL A 8 1.66 0.37 -4.49
N ALA A 9 2.43 -0.57 -3.93
CA ALA A 9 2.02 -1.29 -2.72
C ALA A 9 1.73 -0.34 -1.54
N TRP A 10 2.53 0.71 -1.39
CA TRP A 10 2.35 1.76 -0.40
C TRP A 10 1.09 2.60 -0.67
N HIS A 11 0.91 3.15 -1.88
CA HIS A 11 -0.22 4.01 -2.24
C HIS A 11 -1.59 3.32 -2.19
N VAL A 12 -1.65 2.06 -2.63
CA VAL A 12 -2.92 1.30 -2.69
C VAL A 12 -3.15 0.47 -1.44
N LEU A 13 -2.25 0.55 -0.45
CA LEU A 13 -2.23 -0.30 0.74
C LEU A 13 -2.25 -1.79 0.38
N ALA A 14 -1.56 -2.23 -0.67
CA ALA A 14 -1.59 -3.63 -1.08
C ALA A 14 -0.89 -4.53 -0.06
N ARG A 15 -1.46 -5.70 0.22
CA ARG A 15 -0.67 -6.80 0.79
C ARG A 15 0.34 -7.27 -0.24
N GLY A 16 1.52 -7.70 0.20
CA GLY A 16 2.55 -8.17 -0.73
C GLY A 16 2.05 -9.21 -1.74
N GLY A 17 1.22 -10.16 -1.32
CA GLY A 17 0.65 -11.18 -2.21
C GLY A 17 -0.38 -10.69 -3.22
N GLU A 18 -0.97 -9.50 -3.05
CA GLU A 18 -1.92 -8.91 -4.01
C GLU A 18 -1.21 -8.39 -5.26
N LEU A 19 0.08 -8.02 -5.15
CA LEU A 19 0.91 -7.52 -6.25
C LEU A 19 2.02 -8.49 -6.67
N ALA A 20 2.50 -9.29 -5.72
CA ALA A 20 3.62 -10.20 -5.88
C ALA A 20 3.24 -11.57 -5.30
N PRO A 21 2.47 -12.40 -6.03
CA PRO A 21 1.93 -13.67 -5.53
C PRO A 21 2.94 -14.56 -4.81
N ALA A 22 2.50 -15.20 -3.71
CA ALA A 22 3.30 -16.11 -2.90
C ALA A 22 3.30 -17.55 -3.47
N VAL A 23 3.49 -17.67 -4.80
CA VAL A 23 3.51 -18.96 -5.51
C VAL A 23 4.78 -19.07 -6.36
N PRO A 24 5.29 -20.30 -6.60
CA PRO A 24 6.36 -20.52 -7.57
C PRO A 24 5.90 -20.15 -8.99
N ALA A 25 6.87 -19.94 -9.90
CA ALA A 25 6.58 -19.54 -11.29
C ALA A 25 5.70 -20.56 -12.02
N SER A 26 5.85 -21.85 -11.73
CA SER A 26 5.03 -22.94 -12.29
C SER A 26 3.56 -22.90 -11.89
N GLN A 27 3.21 -22.16 -10.84
CA GLN A 27 1.83 -22.05 -10.32
C GLN A 27 1.23 -20.65 -10.55
N TRP A 28 1.94 -19.76 -11.25
CA TRP A 28 1.39 -18.45 -11.56
C TRP A 28 0.32 -18.57 -12.66
N ASP A 29 -0.91 -18.17 -12.33
CA ASP A 29 -2.05 -18.10 -13.26
C ASP A 29 -2.53 -16.66 -13.47
N ALA A 30 -2.59 -16.22 -14.73
CA ALA A 30 -3.05 -14.89 -15.15
C ALA A 30 -4.51 -14.57 -14.77
N ARG A 31 -5.35 -15.60 -14.55
CA ARG A 31 -6.74 -15.44 -14.10
C ARG A 31 -6.83 -15.08 -12.62
N LEU A 32 -5.86 -15.55 -11.84
CA LEU A 32 -5.83 -15.42 -10.39
C LEU A 32 -4.94 -14.28 -9.92
N HIS A 33 -3.90 -13.95 -10.67
CA HIS A 33 -2.83 -13.04 -10.28
C HIS A 33 -2.82 -11.74 -11.11
N PRO A 34 -2.18 -10.66 -10.61
CA PRO A 34 -2.16 -9.38 -11.29
C PRO A 34 -1.37 -9.44 -12.61
N THR A 35 -1.95 -8.88 -13.66
CA THR A 35 -1.38 -8.84 -15.01
C THR A 35 -1.21 -7.40 -15.49
N ARG A 36 -0.55 -7.23 -16.63
CA ARG A 36 -0.41 -5.90 -17.26
C ARG A 36 -1.74 -5.30 -17.70
N ALA A 37 -2.77 -6.13 -17.91
CA ALA A 37 -4.12 -5.66 -18.22
C ALA A 37 -4.86 -5.10 -16.99
N ASP A 38 -4.33 -5.30 -15.77
CA ASP A 38 -4.94 -4.80 -14.54
C ASP A 38 -4.57 -3.35 -14.22
N VAL A 39 -3.95 -2.64 -15.16
CA VAL A 39 -3.64 -1.22 -15.03
C VAL A 39 -4.22 -0.45 -16.20
N GLU A 40 -5.01 0.55 -15.88
CA GLU A 40 -5.60 1.48 -16.83
C GLU A 40 -5.13 2.90 -16.52
N PHE A 41 -4.82 3.67 -17.54
CA PHE A 41 -4.48 5.09 -17.41
C PHE A 41 -5.63 5.93 -17.93
N HIS A 42 -6.02 6.95 -17.17
CA HIS A 42 -7.15 7.82 -17.47
C HIS A 42 -6.73 9.28 -17.40
N VAL A 43 -7.37 10.08 -18.24
CA VAL A 43 -7.34 11.54 -18.19
C VAL A 43 -8.78 12.00 -18.00
N SER A 44 -9.05 12.71 -16.90
CA SER A 44 -10.36 13.29 -16.66
C SER A 44 -10.65 14.44 -17.64
N PRO A 45 -11.91 14.87 -17.80
CA PRO A 45 -12.25 16.03 -18.63
C PRO A 45 -11.51 17.32 -18.26
N HIS A 46 -11.10 17.46 -16.99
CA HIS A 46 -10.33 18.60 -16.49
C HIS A 46 -8.81 18.40 -16.58
N GLY A 47 -8.34 17.44 -17.37
CA GLY A 47 -6.91 17.18 -17.59
C GLY A 47 -6.20 16.43 -16.46
N ARG A 48 -6.85 16.16 -15.32
CA ARG A 48 -6.24 15.39 -14.23
C ARG A 48 -5.99 13.95 -14.67
N ARG A 49 -4.74 13.50 -14.54
CA ARG A 49 -4.32 12.13 -14.87
C ARG A 49 -4.37 11.23 -13.65
N SER A 50 -4.77 9.98 -13.87
CA SER A 50 -4.80 8.94 -12.84
C SER A 50 -4.60 7.56 -13.45
N ALA A 51 -4.20 6.59 -12.64
CA ALA A 51 -4.21 5.19 -13.02
C ALA A 51 -5.12 4.40 -12.09
N VAL A 52 -5.77 3.38 -12.61
CA VAL A 52 -6.53 2.39 -11.85
C VAL A 52 -5.72 1.11 -11.83
N ILE A 53 -5.45 0.58 -10.64
CA ILE A 53 -4.91 -0.77 -10.46
C ILE A 53 -6.03 -1.68 -9.96
N TRP A 54 -6.34 -2.73 -10.70
CA TRP A 54 -7.35 -3.73 -10.32
C TRP A 54 -6.72 -4.82 -9.46
N LEU A 55 -7.07 -4.85 -8.17
CA LEU A 55 -6.51 -5.80 -7.21
C LEU A 55 -7.52 -6.85 -6.82
N ARG A 56 -7.08 -8.10 -6.71
CA ARG A 56 -7.85 -9.16 -6.06
C ARG A 56 -7.57 -9.15 -4.56
N PRO A 57 -8.53 -8.78 -3.69
CA PRO A 57 -8.27 -8.70 -2.26
C PRO A 57 -7.96 -10.08 -1.65
N LEU A 58 -6.90 -10.16 -0.86
CA LEU A 58 -6.57 -11.40 -0.13
C LEU A 58 -7.39 -11.51 1.17
N LYS A 59 -7.63 -12.75 1.63
CA LYS A 59 -8.42 -13.07 2.84
C LYS A 59 -9.86 -12.54 2.82
N LYS A 60 -10.46 -12.43 1.63
CA LYS A 60 -11.91 -12.37 1.46
C LYS A 60 -12.43 -13.78 1.15
N HIS A 61 -13.68 -14.04 1.49
CA HIS A 61 -14.35 -15.33 1.28
C HIS A 61 -15.46 -15.20 0.23
N GLY A 62 -15.82 -16.33 -0.40
CA GLY A 62 -16.86 -16.39 -1.41
C GLY A 62 -16.59 -15.46 -2.61
N ARG A 63 -17.66 -14.93 -3.21
CA ARG A 63 -17.62 -14.08 -4.42
C ARG A 63 -16.69 -12.87 -4.29
N ALA A 64 -16.53 -12.31 -3.09
CA ALA A 64 -15.65 -11.16 -2.84
C ALA A 64 -14.15 -11.47 -3.03
N ARG A 65 -13.74 -12.75 -2.97
CA ARG A 65 -12.38 -13.19 -3.32
C ARG A 65 -12.17 -13.20 -4.84
N ASP A 66 -13.22 -13.47 -5.59
CA ASP A 66 -13.18 -13.70 -7.03
C ASP A 66 -13.35 -12.42 -7.86
N MET A 67 -13.62 -11.29 -7.19
CA MET A 67 -13.70 -9.98 -7.83
C MET A 67 -12.41 -9.18 -7.64
N LYS A 68 -11.94 -8.55 -8.73
CA LYS A 68 -10.96 -7.47 -8.63
C LYS A 68 -11.67 -6.19 -8.20
N VAL A 69 -10.99 -5.36 -7.42
CA VAL A 69 -11.48 -4.06 -6.96
C VAL A 69 -10.54 -2.95 -7.46
N PRO A 70 -11.08 -1.82 -7.91
CA PRO A 70 -10.27 -0.74 -8.47
C PRO A 70 -9.55 0.02 -7.36
N GLN A 71 -8.31 0.42 -7.63
CA GLN A 71 -7.52 1.30 -6.77
C GLN A 71 -6.95 2.44 -7.59
N TYR A 72 -7.48 3.64 -7.35
CA TYR A 72 -7.02 4.86 -8.02
C TYR A 72 -5.71 5.36 -7.41
N VAL A 73 -4.81 5.80 -8.28
CA VAL A 73 -3.63 6.60 -7.98
C VAL A 73 -3.65 7.84 -8.87
N ALA A 74 -3.59 9.02 -8.25
CA ALA A 74 -3.50 10.27 -9.00
C ALA A 74 -2.05 10.53 -9.40
N GLU A 75 -1.87 11.27 -10.49
CA GLU A 75 -0.57 11.88 -10.80
C GLU A 75 -0.23 13.02 -9.82
N PHE A 76 1.06 13.15 -9.51
CA PHE A 76 1.63 14.22 -8.71
C PHE A 76 2.88 14.82 -9.40
N ASP A 77 3.99 14.93 -8.68
CA ASP A 77 5.22 15.63 -9.10
C ASP A 77 6.17 14.76 -9.93
N GLY A 78 5.81 13.50 -10.20
CA GLY A 78 6.68 12.54 -10.87
C GLY A 78 7.83 12.00 -10.01
N GLY A 79 7.92 12.40 -8.74
CA GLY A 79 8.97 12.02 -7.82
C GLY A 79 8.94 10.54 -7.40
N GLY A 80 9.81 10.17 -6.46
CA GLY A 80 9.93 8.78 -5.99
C GLY A 80 8.72 8.27 -5.19
N ALA A 81 7.83 9.15 -4.74
CA ALA A 81 6.58 8.76 -4.07
C ALA A 81 5.39 8.71 -5.03
N ASP A 82 5.55 9.19 -6.26
CA ASP A 82 4.48 9.25 -7.26
C ASP A 82 4.26 7.86 -7.88
N ALA A 83 3.21 7.17 -7.41
CA ALA A 83 2.83 5.85 -7.90
C ALA A 83 2.39 5.86 -9.38
N TYR A 84 1.75 6.95 -9.83
CA TYR A 84 1.32 7.10 -11.22
C TYR A 84 2.54 7.18 -12.15
N ALA A 85 3.49 8.06 -11.84
CA ALA A 85 4.70 8.19 -12.63
C ALA A 85 5.58 6.93 -12.57
N ALA A 86 5.62 6.24 -11.42
CA ALA A 86 6.30 4.95 -11.31
C ALA A 86 5.66 3.86 -12.20
N LEU A 87 4.32 3.85 -12.32
CA LEU A 87 3.60 2.97 -13.26
C LEU A 87 3.86 3.36 -14.71
N GLN A 88 3.82 4.65 -15.07
CA GLN A 88 4.15 5.06 -16.44
C GLN A 88 5.55 4.60 -16.86
N ARG A 89 6.56 4.82 -16.00
CA ARG A 89 7.93 4.33 -16.23
C ARG A 89 7.99 2.81 -16.34
N LEU A 90 7.20 2.08 -15.56
CA LEU A 90 7.10 0.62 -15.67
C LEU A 90 6.59 0.19 -17.06
N PHE A 91 5.62 0.89 -17.63
CA PHE A 91 5.07 0.56 -18.96
C PHE A 91 5.97 1.05 -20.10
N GLN A 92 6.69 2.15 -19.89
CA GLN A 92 7.65 2.69 -20.85
C GLN A 92 8.92 1.82 -20.96
N PHE A 93 9.51 1.41 -19.83
CA PHE A 93 10.77 0.66 -19.82
C PHE A 93 10.60 -0.86 -19.82
N ASP A 94 9.37 -1.34 -19.67
CA ASP A 94 9.02 -2.76 -19.84
C ASP A 94 7.74 -2.88 -20.65
N PRO A 95 7.78 -2.53 -21.95
CA PRO A 95 6.61 -2.56 -22.81
C PRO A 95 6.17 -4.01 -23.06
N VAL A 96 4.86 -4.19 -23.16
CA VAL A 96 4.22 -5.48 -23.44
C VAL A 96 3.19 -5.27 -24.54
N PRO A 97 3.21 -6.06 -25.63
CA PRO A 97 2.20 -5.98 -26.67
C PRO A 97 0.78 -6.10 -26.11
N ASP A 98 -0.19 -5.39 -26.68
CA ASP A 98 -1.55 -5.34 -26.14
C ASP A 98 -2.19 -6.73 -25.96
N GLY A 99 -2.03 -7.62 -26.95
CA GLY A 99 -2.52 -8.99 -26.89
C GLY A 99 -1.88 -9.86 -25.80
N ALA A 100 -0.71 -9.47 -25.28
CA ALA A 100 0.00 -10.19 -24.21
C ALA A 100 -0.23 -9.57 -22.82
N LYS A 101 -0.89 -8.42 -22.71
CA LYS A 101 -1.08 -7.73 -21.41
C LYS A 101 -1.85 -8.59 -20.41
N ALA A 102 -2.88 -9.29 -20.88
CA ALA A 102 -3.73 -10.12 -20.03
C ALA A 102 -3.04 -11.38 -19.50
N THR A 103 -1.91 -11.80 -20.09
CA THR A 103 -1.16 -13.01 -19.71
C THR A 103 0.23 -12.70 -19.17
N THR A 104 0.65 -11.43 -19.18
CA THR A 104 1.94 -11.00 -18.65
C THR A 104 1.79 -10.53 -17.20
N PRO A 105 2.62 -10.99 -16.25
CA PRO A 105 2.57 -10.51 -14.87
C PRO A 105 2.74 -8.99 -14.77
N LEU A 106 1.96 -8.34 -13.91
CA LEU A 106 2.01 -6.89 -13.73
C LEU A 106 3.42 -6.41 -13.36
N PHE A 107 4.02 -7.07 -12.36
CA PHE A 107 5.40 -6.84 -11.95
C PHE A 107 6.22 -8.07 -12.26
N ARG A 108 7.30 -7.89 -13.01
CA ARG A 108 8.24 -8.94 -13.38
C ARG A 108 9.58 -8.79 -12.67
N ARG A 109 10.27 -9.90 -12.53
CA ARG A 109 11.68 -9.99 -12.15
C ARG A 109 12.37 -10.97 -13.09
N TRP A 110 13.68 -10.91 -13.13
CA TRP A 110 14.49 -11.88 -13.85
C TRP A 110 14.90 -13.00 -12.89
N ASP A 111 14.76 -14.26 -13.33
CA ASP A 111 15.30 -15.41 -12.61
C ASP A 111 16.80 -15.59 -12.90
N ALA A 112 17.42 -16.61 -12.29
CA ALA A 112 18.85 -16.86 -12.44
C ALA A 112 19.24 -17.24 -13.88
N GLN A 113 18.26 -17.69 -14.69
CA GLN A 113 18.42 -18.06 -16.09
C GLN A 113 18.12 -16.89 -17.04
N GLY A 114 17.91 -15.68 -16.49
CA GLY A 114 17.59 -14.50 -17.31
C GLY A 114 16.20 -14.53 -17.93
N ARG A 115 15.25 -15.31 -17.38
CA ARG A 115 13.86 -15.33 -17.83
C ARG A 115 13.02 -14.37 -17.00
N ALA A 116 12.11 -13.66 -17.66
CA ALA A 116 11.16 -12.80 -16.99
C ALA A 116 10.06 -13.64 -16.33
N VAL A 117 9.98 -13.60 -15.01
CA VAL A 117 8.97 -14.28 -14.18
C VAL A 117 8.23 -13.26 -13.32
N HIS A 118 7.11 -13.65 -12.70
CA HIS A 118 6.40 -12.74 -11.80
C HIS A 118 7.23 -12.36 -10.57
N ALA A 119 7.00 -11.15 -10.07
CA ALA A 119 7.46 -10.75 -8.75
C ALA A 119 6.80 -11.62 -7.66
N THR A 120 7.56 -12.01 -6.64
CA THR A 120 7.06 -12.82 -5.52
C THR A 120 7.11 -12.03 -4.20
N VAL A 121 6.31 -12.43 -3.21
CA VAL A 121 6.38 -11.85 -1.85
C VAL A 121 7.79 -11.91 -1.29
N ALA A 122 8.51 -13.01 -1.52
CA ALA A 122 9.89 -13.17 -1.05
C ALA A 122 10.83 -12.14 -1.71
N TRP A 123 10.67 -11.91 -3.02
CA TRP A 123 11.43 -10.90 -3.73
C TRP A 123 11.07 -9.47 -3.29
N MET A 124 9.77 -9.18 -3.11
CA MET A 124 9.32 -7.89 -2.56
C MET A 124 9.90 -7.65 -1.16
N ARG A 125 9.89 -8.66 -0.29
CA ARG A 125 10.52 -8.60 1.04
C ARG A 125 12.01 -8.26 0.91
N ALA A 126 12.75 -8.96 0.04
CA ALA A 126 14.16 -8.68 -0.19
C ALA A 126 14.39 -7.24 -0.70
N LEU A 127 13.53 -6.72 -1.58
CA LEU A 127 13.60 -5.33 -2.04
C LEU A 127 13.38 -4.33 -0.91
N VAL A 128 12.37 -4.55 -0.04
CA VAL A 128 12.14 -3.69 1.13
C VAL A 128 13.40 -3.68 2.01
N ARG A 129 13.94 -4.86 2.33
CA ARG A 129 15.15 -4.99 3.15
C ARG A 129 16.35 -4.28 2.55
N LEU A 130 16.52 -4.37 1.23
CA LEU A 130 17.57 -3.65 0.52
C LEU A 130 17.40 -2.12 0.66
N ARG A 131 16.16 -1.61 0.54
CA ARG A 131 15.92 -0.17 0.65
C ARG A 131 16.13 0.37 2.06
N VAL A 132 15.68 -0.35 3.08
CA VAL A 132 15.90 0.10 4.48
C VAL A 132 17.39 0.06 4.87
N ARG A 133 18.16 -0.90 4.35
CA ARG A 133 19.64 -0.89 4.46
C ARG A 133 20.24 0.38 3.87
N GLN A 134 19.82 0.74 2.66
CA GLN A 134 20.29 1.94 1.96
C GLN A 134 19.90 3.24 2.68
N LEU A 135 18.81 3.21 3.45
CA LEU A 135 18.36 4.32 4.29
C LEU A 135 19.04 4.35 5.68
N GLY A 136 19.92 3.39 6.00
CA GLY A 136 20.68 3.37 7.25
C GLY A 136 19.99 2.69 8.44
N TYR A 137 18.90 1.94 8.23
CA TYR A 137 18.29 1.16 9.33
C TYR A 137 19.20 0.01 9.77
N ALA A 138 19.39 -0.12 11.09
CA ALA A 138 20.33 -1.05 11.71
C ALA A 138 19.96 -2.53 11.48
N ASP A 139 18.70 -2.91 11.70
CA ASP A 139 18.21 -4.27 11.40
C ASP A 139 17.14 -4.28 10.29
N PRO A 140 17.53 -4.68 9.07
CA PRO A 140 16.63 -4.85 7.93
C PRO A 140 15.65 -6.02 8.10
N PHE A 141 15.91 -6.98 8.97
CA PHE A 141 15.08 -8.17 9.12
C PHE A 141 13.75 -7.89 9.81
N GLU A 142 13.65 -6.79 10.56
CA GLU A 142 12.41 -6.21 11.08
C GLU A 142 11.43 -5.79 9.98
N TRP A 143 11.91 -5.65 8.74
CA TRP A 143 11.15 -5.17 7.60
C TRP A 143 10.78 -6.31 6.65
N GLY A 144 9.60 -6.19 6.04
CA GLY A 144 9.17 -7.15 5.03
C GLY A 144 8.10 -6.64 4.07
N ALA A 145 7.50 -7.55 3.31
CA ALA A 145 6.57 -7.18 2.24
C ALA A 145 5.31 -6.45 2.75
N HIS A 146 4.97 -6.56 4.03
CA HIS A 146 3.85 -5.83 4.62
C HIS A 146 4.22 -4.39 5.04
N SER A 147 5.51 -4.06 5.11
CA SER A 147 5.97 -2.73 5.55
C SER A 147 5.45 -1.61 4.65
N CYS A 148 5.34 -1.82 3.33
CA CYS A 148 4.75 -0.82 2.43
C CYS A 148 3.29 -0.50 2.80
N ARG A 149 2.49 -1.53 3.12
CA ARG A 149 1.10 -1.36 3.52
C ARG A 149 0.97 -0.65 4.86
N ILE A 150 1.80 -1.02 5.84
CA ILE A 150 1.83 -0.37 7.16
C ILE A 150 2.25 1.10 7.02
N GLY A 151 3.32 1.37 6.28
CA GLY A 151 3.81 2.71 6.02
C GLY A 151 2.75 3.57 5.33
N GLY A 152 2.07 3.04 4.31
CA GLY A 152 1.02 3.77 3.60
C GLY A 152 -0.17 4.09 4.51
N ALA A 153 -0.56 3.15 5.37
CA ALA A 153 -1.62 3.38 6.34
C ALA A 153 -1.22 4.47 7.34
N THR A 154 0.01 4.38 7.87
CA THR A 154 0.59 5.34 8.82
C THR A 154 0.68 6.74 8.21
N ASP A 155 1.21 6.87 6.99
CA ASP A 155 1.34 8.15 6.30
C ASP A 155 -0.04 8.78 6.05
N LEU A 156 -1.00 7.98 5.58
CA LEU A 156 -2.37 8.41 5.33
C LEU A 156 -3.03 8.94 6.61
N THR A 157 -2.96 8.19 7.71
CA THR A 157 -3.53 8.63 9.01
C THR A 157 -2.79 9.82 9.60
N SER A 158 -1.48 9.92 9.38
CA SER A 158 -0.66 11.01 9.94
C SER A 158 -1.03 12.38 9.40
N THR A 159 -1.82 12.45 8.33
CA THR A 159 -2.37 13.70 7.79
C THR A 159 -3.42 14.32 8.71
N GLY A 160 -4.03 13.53 9.60
CA GLY A 160 -5.16 13.96 10.44
C GLY A 160 -6.47 14.18 9.67
N ARG A 161 -6.50 13.92 8.35
CA ARG A 161 -7.64 14.21 7.46
C ARG A 161 -8.47 12.98 7.09
N VAL A 162 -8.09 11.80 7.58
CA VAL A 162 -8.67 10.52 7.15
C VAL A 162 -9.46 9.91 8.28
N SER A 163 -10.74 9.64 8.03
CA SER A 163 -11.60 8.93 8.97
C SER A 163 -11.22 7.45 9.05
N PRO A 164 -11.52 6.78 10.18
CA PRO A 164 -11.36 5.33 10.29
C PRO A 164 -12.09 4.55 9.19
N LEU A 165 -13.27 5.02 8.76
CA LEU A 165 -14.03 4.42 7.66
C LEU A 165 -13.28 4.50 6.33
N LEU A 166 -12.73 5.67 5.99
CA LEU A 166 -11.98 5.86 4.75
C LEU A 166 -10.70 5.02 4.75
N LEU A 167 -10.00 4.96 5.89
CA LEU A 167 -8.85 4.10 6.08
C LEU A 167 -9.22 2.61 5.89
N GLN A 168 -10.31 2.16 6.54
CA GLN A 168 -10.83 0.80 6.44
C GLN A 168 -11.13 0.41 5.00
N ALA A 169 -11.84 1.29 4.27
CA ALA A 169 -12.20 1.12 2.87
C ALA A 169 -10.96 1.07 1.96
N LYS A 170 -10.03 2.04 2.12
CA LYS A 170 -8.79 2.11 1.34
C LYS A 170 -7.91 0.88 1.54
N GLY A 171 -7.83 0.37 2.77
CA GLY A 171 -7.09 -0.85 3.09
C GLY A 171 -7.84 -2.13 2.74
N ARG A 172 -9.14 -2.08 2.45
CA ARG A 172 -10.00 -3.25 2.25
C ARG A 172 -10.01 -4.17 3.47
N TRP A 173 -9.93 -3.60 4.66
CA TRP A 173 -9.96 -4.37 5.91
C TRP A 173 -11.39 -4.78 6.27
N ALA A 174 -11.56 -6.01 6.76
CA ALA A 174 -12.86 -6.52 7.21
C ALA A 174 -13.24 -6.01 8.61
N SER A 175 -12.25 -5.56 9.39
CA SER A 175 -12.42 -4.98 10.72
C SER A 175 -11.61 -3.69 10.86
N ASP A 176 -11.64 -3.13 12.06
CA ASP A 176 -10.84 -2.01 12.56
C ASP A 176 -9.32 -2.26 12.63
N ILE A 177 -8.82 -3.42 12.19
CA ILE A 177 -7.38 -3.76 12.19
C ILE A 177 -6.50 -2.70 11.49
N GLY A 178 -7.09 -1.85 10.63
CA GLY A 178 -6.44 -0.67 10.09
C GLY A 178 -5.87 0.28 11.14
N GLN A 179 -6.54 0.41 12.29
CA GLN A 179 -6.12 1.23 13.44
C GLN A 179 -4.83 0.71 14.08
N ILE A 180 -4.63 -0.62 14.10
CA ILE A 180 -3.39 -1.25 14.59
C ILE A 180 -2.22 -0.98 13.64
N TYR A 181 -2.50 -0.82 12.33
CA TYR A 181 -1.46 -0.55 11.33
C TYR A 181 -1.06 0.93 11.27
N SER A 182 -1.95 1.85 11.63
CA SER A 182 -1.64 3.28 11.77
C SER A 182 -0.87 3.52 13.06
N ARG A 183 0.46 3.51 12.99
CA ARG A 183 1.29 3.89 14.14
C ARG A 183 1.24 5.41 14.33
N MET A 184 1.22 5.87 15.58
CA MET A 184 1.39 7.29 15.85
C MET A 184 2.81 7.71 15.46
N THR A 185 2.91 8.63 14.51
CA THR A 185 4.19 9.26 14.15
C THR A 185 4.62 10.22 15.26
N ARG A 186 5.92 10.59 15.31
CA ARG A 186 6.41 11.62 16.25
C ARG A 186 5.59 12.91 16.15
N ARG A 187 5.23 13.33 14.93
CA ARG A 187 4.38 14.49 14.69
C ARG A 187 3.01 14.34 15.34
N ALA A 188 2.37 13.18 15.19
CA ALA A 188 1.07 12.92 15.79
C ALA A 188 1.15 12.87 17.32
N GLN A 189 2.20 12.28 17.89
CA GLN A 189 2.47 12.26 19.33
C GLN A 189 2.62 13.69 19.90
N LEU A 190 3.42 14.53 19.23
CA LEU A 190 3.61 15.92 19.65
C LEU A 190 2.32 16.74 19.56
N ALA A 191 1.58 16.64 18.45
CA ALA A 191 0.30 17.32 18.30
C ALA A 191 -0.73 16.87 19.36
N ALA A 192 -0.78 15.57 19.68
CA ALA A 192 -1.62 15.07 20.77
C ALA A 192 -1.20 15.67 22.12
N SER A 193 0.11 15.71 22.40
CA SER A 193 0.65 16.31 23.63
C SER A 193 0.31 17.80 23.75
N GLU A 194 0.40 18.57 22.67
CA GLU A 194 0.03 19.98 22.63
C GLU A 194 -1.47 20.18 22.90
N LEU A 195 -2.33 19.35 22.29
CA LEU A 195 -3.77 19.39 22.53
C LEU A 195 -4.12 19.06 23.99
N MET A 196 -3.46 18.04 24.57
CA MET A 196 -3.64 17.69 25.98
C MET A 196 -3.26 18.85 26.91
N TYR A 197 -2.15 19.53 26.62
CA TYR A 197 -1.74 20.71 27.38
C TYR A 197 -2.75 21.86 27.23
N ALA A 198 -3.20 22.14 26.01
CA ALA A 198 -4.13 23.24 25.71
C ALA A 198 -5.52 23.01 26.31
N ALA A 199 -6.01 21.77 26.34
CA ALA A 199 -7.34 21.43 26.83
C ALA A 199 -7.53 21.73 28.32
N LYS A 200 -6.44 21.74 29.13
CA LYS A 200 -6.47 21.97 30.58
C LYS A 200 -7.60 21.19 31.29
N GLY A 201 -7.86 19.96 30.83
CA GLY A 201 -9.03 19.18 31.22
C GLY A 201 -9.03 18.86 32.70
N ARG A 202 -9.73 19.68 33.49
CA ARG A 202 -10.03 19.46 34.90
C ARG A 202 -11.50 19.81 35.19
N ASP A 203 -12.38 19.73 34.21
CA ASP A 203 -13.76 20.21 34.34
C ASP A 203 -14.59 19.29 35.27
N LEU A 204 -14.78 18.03 34.89
CA LEU A 204 -15.69 17.14 35.61
C LEU A 204 -15.15 16.69 36.97
N GLU A 205 -13.85 16.48 37.10
CA GLU A 205 -13.21 16.09 38.35
C GLU A 205 -13.12 17.25 39.35
N GLU A 206 -13.06 18.50 38.90
CA GLU A 206 -13.19 19.68 39.78
C GLU A 206 -14.66 19.89 40.22
N LEU A 207 -15.62 19.64 39.33
CA LEU A 207 -17.05 19.84 39.61
C LEU A 207 -17.69 18.69 40.41
N LEU A 208 -17.20 17.46 40.24
CA LEU A 208 -17.76 16.24 40.85
C LEU A 208 -16.62 15.43 41.50
N PRO A 209 -16.30 15.67 42.79
CA PRO A 209 -15.17 15.05 43.47
C PRO A 209 -15.18 13.50 43.52
N ASN A 210 -16.34 12.89 43.30
CA ASN A 210 -16.53 11.44 43.26
C ASN A 210 -16.58 10.86 41.84
N PHE A 211 -16.40 11.70 40.82
CA PHE A 211 -16.30 11.29 39.41
C PHE A 211 -14.85 10.98 39.07
N ASN A 212 -14.27 10.01 39.77
CA ASN A 212 -12.94 9.49 39.50
C ASN A 212 -13.04 8.10 38.86
N GLN A 213 -12.21 7.84 37.85
CA GLN A 213 -12.11 6.50 37.27
C GLN A 213 -11.24 5.66 38.20
N ALA A 214 -11.77 4.54 38.72
CA ALA A 214 -10.99 3.60 39.52
C ALA A 214 -9.85 3.04 38.65
N ALA A 215 -8.62 3.06 39.20
CA ALA A 215 -7.42 2.57 38.55
C ALA A 215 -7.42 1.04 38.38
#